data_AF-A0A0F9UI00-F1
#
_entry.id   AF-A0A0F9UI00-F1
#
_cell.length_a   1.000
_cell.length_b   1.000
_cell.length_c   1.000
_cell.angle_alpha   90.00
_cell.angle_beta   90.00
_cell.angle_gamma   90.00
#
_symmetry.space_group_name_H-M   'P 1'
#
loop_
_entity.id
_entity.type
_entity.pdbx_description
1 polymer ?
#
loop_
_entity_poly.entity_id
_entity_poly.type
_entity_poly.pdbx_seq_one_letter_code
_entity_poly.pdbx_strand_id
1 'polypeptide(L)'
;MAQPKWVTPSRQAHLVSIFLRSRGFCVWGHTACCIPEHYYEVFIEGLIADWKADDRQQDTADWLEERKRLHSLAERRYPIRGQFSSIAKDIFFSEQPSFYLLGLGVSGLTFKPFARVRLASSYLHLFVDLGDSLKSISKNKRRKAIRYGKALPVEKQQEINQVCKLAITHYLEN
;
A
#
# COMPACT_ATOMS: atom_id res chain seq x y z
N MET A 1 2.58 16.20 47.88
CA MET A 1 3.66 15.92 46.90
C MET A 1 3.24 14.71 46.08
N ALA A 2 3.27 14.78 44.75
CA ALA A 2 2.93 13.64 43.90
C ALA A 2 4.03 12.57 44.03
N GLN A 3 3.65 11.32 44.26
CA GLN A 3 4.61 10.22 44.32
C GLN A 3 5.21 9.98 42.92
N PRO A 4 6.50 9.60 42.81
CA PRO A 4 7.09 9.35 41.52
C PRO A 4 6.48 8.10 40.87
N LYS A 5 6.34 8.10 39.53
CA LYS A 5 5.60 7.07 38.78
C LYS A 5 6.05 5.62 39.03
N TRP A 6 7.34 5.41 39.32
CA TRP A 6 7.90 4.08 39.57
C TRP A 6 7.45 3.47 40.91
N VAL A 7 6.87 4.28 41.80
CA VAL A 7 6.48 3.88 43.16
C VAL A 7 5.09 3.25 43.13
N THR A 8 5.05 1.94 42.96
CA THR A 8 3.83 1.13 43.10
C THR A 8 3.76 0.52 44.50
N PRO A 9 2.55 0.20 45.03
CA PRO A 9 2.41 -0.41 46.36
C PRO A 9 3.20 -1.72 46.52
N SER A 10 3.31 -2.51 45.44
CA SER A 10 4.10 -3.75 45.42
C SER A 10 5.60 -3.49 45.55
N ARG A 11 6.14 -2.52 44.82
CA ARG A 11 7.55 -2.11 44.88
C ARG A 11 7.91 -1.52 46.25
N GLN A 12 7.02 -0.72 46.84
CA GLN A 12 7.18 -0.22 48.22
C GLN A 12 7.23 -1.36 49.24
N ALA A 13 6.28 -2.29 49.17
CA ALA A 13 6.27 -3.45 50.07
C ALA A 13 7.55 -4.29 49.91
N HIS A 14 8.10 -4.38 48.70
CA HIS A 14 9.36 -5.06 48.44
C HIS A 14 10.57 -4.35 49.06
N LEU A 15 10.67 -3.02 48.95
CA LEU A 15 11.75 -2.26 49.60
C LEU A 15 11.69 -2.38 51.13
N VAL A 16 10.47 -2.35 51.69
CA VAL A 16 10.25 -2.53 53.13
C VAL A 16 10.63 -3.94 53.58
N SER A 17 10.30 -4.98 52.80
CA SER A 17 10.65 -6.36 53.16
C SER A 17 12.17 -6.59 53.14
N ILE A 18 12.88 -6.00 52.18
CA ILE A 18 14.35 -6.03 52.12
C ILE A 18 14.93 -5.34 53.37
N PHE A 19 14.40 -4.16 53.73
CA PHE A 19 14.85 -3.43 54.92
C PHE A 19 14.64 -4.22 56.21
N LEU A 20 13.47 -4.84 56.38
CA LEU A 20 13.16 -5.64 57.57
C LEU A 20 14.08 -6.86 57.71
N ARG A 21 14.46 -7.48 56.59
CA ARG A 21 15.38 -8.62 56.55
C ARG A 21 16.83 -8.23 56.81
N SER A 22 17.29 -7.13 56.23
CA SER A 22 18.69 -6.68 56.32
C SER A 22 18.98 -5.77 57.51
N ARG A 23 17.93 -5.22 58.14
CA ARG A 23 17.98 -4.14 59.15
C ARG A 23 18.76 -2.90 58.67
N GLY A 24 18.82 -2.67 57.36
CA GLY A 24 19.59 -1.60 56.75
C GLY A 24 21.09 -1.89 56.54
N PHE A 25 21.54 -3.13 56.78
CA PHE A 25 22.93 -3.54 56.56
C PHE A 25 23.06 -4.40 55.29
N CYS A 26 23.83 -5.48 55.32
CA CYS A 26 23.98 -6.38 54.19
C CYS A 26 22.64 -7.06 53.86
N VAL A 27 22.17 -6.92 52.62
CA VAL A 27 20.91 -7.50 52.13
C VAL A 27 20.88 -9.03 52.27
N TRP A 28 22.05 -9.66 52.22
CA TRP A 28 22.24 -11.11 52.37
C TRP A 28 22.50 -11.57 53.80
N GLY A 29 22.60 -10.65 54.78
CA GLY A 29 22.75 -10.99 56.19
C GLY A 29 24.19 -11.30 56.64
N HIS A 30 25.20 -10.93 55.86
CA HIS A 30 26.60 -11.03 56.30
C HIS A 30 26.92 -9.98 57.38
N THR A 31 27.57 -10.40 58.47
CA THR A 31 27.93 -9.53 59.60
C THR A 31 29.11 -8.60 59.29
N ALA A 32 30.05 -9.01 58.43
CA ALA A 32 31.19 -8.22 57.97
C ALA A 32 31.34 -8.36 56.45
N CYS A 33 30.43 -7.73 55.70
CA CYS A 33 30.46 -7.82 54.24
C CYS A 33 31.54 -6.91 53.66
N CYS A 34 32.42 -7.46 52.83
CA CYS A 34 33.47 -6.69 52.12
C CYS A 34 33.02 -6.16 50.76
N ILE A 35 31.80 -6.52 50.31
CA ILE A 35 31.29 -6.18 48.98
C ILE A 35 30.35 -4.97 49.12
N PRO A 36 30.70 -3.80 48.57
CA PRO A 36 29.89 -2.59 48.72
C PRO A 36 28.49 -2.68 48.10
N GLU A 37 28.36 -3.43 47.01
CA GLU A 37 27.07 -3.70 46.33
C GLU A 37 26.09 -4.46 47.22
N HIS A 38 26.59 -5.10 48.29
CA HIS A 38 25.74 -5.83 49.22
C HIS A 38 25.04 -4.95 50.27
N TYR A 39 25.49 -3.71 50.41
CA TYR A 39 24.89 -2.78 51.34
C TYR A 39 23.53 -2.30 50.85
N TYR A 40 22.60 -2.22 51.80
CA TYR A 40 21.20 -1.88 51.54
C TYR A 40 21.06 -0.66 50.64
N GLU A 41 21.75 0.44 50.93
CA GLU A 41 21.65 1.70 50.17
C GLU A 41 22.04 1.52 48.71
N VAL A 42 23.20 0.92 48.43
CA VAL A 42 23.70 0.69 47.07
C VAL A 42 22.79 -0.29 46.32
N PHE A 43 22.32 -1.33 47.00
CA PHE A 43 21.44 -2.33 46.42
C PHE A 43 20.08 -1.75 46.01
N ILE A 44 19.44 -0.94 46.88
CA ILE A 44 18.14 -0.36 46.56
C ILE A 44 18.24 0.71 45.46
N GLU A 45 19.34 1.44 45.37
CA GLU A 45 19.54 2.43 44.31
C GLU A 45 19.62 1.76 42.94
N GLY A 46 20.35 0.64 42.85
CA GLY A 46 20.38 -0.19 41.65
C GLY A 46 19.00 -0.73 41.29
N LEU A 47 18.30 -1.32 42.27
CA LEU A 47 16.96 -1.86 42.08
C LEU A 47 15.95 -0.81 41.59
N ILE A 48 16.00 0.41 42.14
CA ILE A 48 15.12 1.52 41.72
C ILE A 48 15.49 1.99 40.31
N ALA A 49 16.77 2.02 39.96
CA ALA A 49 17.23 2.38 38.62
C ALA A 49 16.72 1.38 37.57
N ASP A 50 16.77 0.07 37.89
CA ASP A 50 16.25 -1.00 37.04
C ASP A 50 14.74 -0.86 36.83
N TRP A 51 13.97 -0.64 37.89
CA TRP A 51 12.52 -0.42 37.77
C TRP A 51 12.16 0.79 36.90
N LYS A 52 12.93 1.88 37.00
CA LYS A 52 12.74 3.05 36.12
C LYS A 52 13.13 2.75 34.67
N ALA A 53 14.07 1.84 34.43
CA ALA A 53 14.41 1.40 33.09
C ALA A 53 13.28 0.54 32.50
N ASP A 54 12.73 -0.38 33.29
CA ASP A 54 11.61 -1.23 32.90
C ASP A 54 10.36 -0.41 32.54
N ASP A 55 9.99 0.55 33.39
CA ASP A 55 8.83 1.42 33.14
C ASP A 55 8.97 2.18 31.80
N ARG A 56 10.18 2.68 31.48
CA ARG A 56 10.46 3.34 30.20
C ARG A 56 10.36 2.38 29.01
N GLN A 57 10.77 1.13 29.19
CA GLN A 57 10.66 0.13 28.13
C GLN A 57 9.19 -0.23 27.85
N GLN A 58 8.38 -0.35 28.91
CA GLN A 58 6.94 -0.59 28.77
C GLN A 58 6.25 0.59 28.07
N ASP A 59 6.50 1.83 28.49
CA ASP A 59 5.92 3.02 27.87
C ASP A 59 6.24 3.11 26.36
N THR A 60 7.48 2.80 25.98
CA THR A 60 7.90 2.81 24.58
C THR A 60 7.27 1.67 23.77
N ALA A 61 7.13 0.48 24.36
CA ALA A 61 6.45 -0.65 23.74
C ALA A 61 4.96 -0.35 23.51
N ASP A 62 4.26 0.16 24.52
CA ASP A 62 2.84 0.52 24.44
C ASP A 62 2.61 1.60 23.38
N TRP A 63 3.46 2.62 23.34
CA TRP A 63 3.38 3.66 22.31
C TRP A 63 3.58 3.10 20.90
N LEU A 64 4.53 2.18 20.72
CA LEU A 64 4.75 1.53 19.43
C LEU A 64 3.58 0.65 19.03
N GLU A 65 2.95 -0.07 19.96
CA GLU A 65 1.74 -0.85 19.70
C GLU A 65 0.56 0.03 19.32
N GLU A 66 0.32 1.11 20.06
CA GLU A 66 -0.77 2.04 19.76
C GLU A 66 -0.58 2.69 18.40
N ARG A 67 0.66 3.13 18.10
CA ARG A 67 1.01 3.65 16.77
C ARG A 67 0.79 2.60 15.68
N LYS A 68 1.15 1.33 15.92
CA LYS A 68 0.87 0.24 14.98
C LYS A 68 -0.63 0.02 14.78
N ARG A 69 -1.45 0.11 15.83
CA ARG A 69 -2.92 -0.03 15.76
C ARG A 69 -3.57 1.10 14.98
N LEU A 70 -3.17 2.35 15.24
CA LEU A 70 -3.69 3.52 14.53
C LEU A 70 -3.35 3.49 13.03
N HIS A 71 -2.16 3.00 12.67
CA HIS A 71 -1.70 2.92 11.28
C HIS A 71 -1.88 1.54 10.62
N SER A 72 -2.41 0.56 11.35
CA SER A 72 -2.95 -0.64 10.73
C SER A 72 -4.36 -0.32 10.26
N LEU A 73 -4.51 -0.04 8.97
CA LEU A 73 -5.79 -0.26 8.32
C LEU A 73 -6.21 -1.70 8.64
N ALA A 74 -7.51 -1.93 8.88
CA ALA A 74 -8.09 -3.27 9.09
C ALA A 74 -8.03 -4.17 7.84
N GLU A 75 -7.01 -3.98 7.01
CA GLU A 75 -6.70 -4.72 5.82
C GLU A 75 -5.77 -5.87 6.21
N ARG A 76 -6.11 -7.08 5.74
CA ARG A 76 -5.29 -8.27 5.96
C ARG A 76 -3.90 -8.06 5.35
N ARG A 77 -2.86 -8.01 6.18
CA ARG A 77 -1.46 -7.97 5.77
C ARG A 77 -0.93 -9.42 5.81
N TYR A 78 -0.75 -10.07 4.64
CA TYR A 78 0.06 -11.29 4.28
C TYR A 78 -0.65 -12.15 3.18
N PRO A 79 0.04 -12.79 2.20
CA PRO A 79 0.71 -12.19 1.04
C PRO A 79 0.12 -12.57 -0.37
N ILE A 80 0.26 -11.63 -1.32
CA ILE A 80 0.53 -11.70 -2.79
C ILE A 80 -0.07 -12.87 -3.61
N ARG A 81 -1.34 -12.77 -4.02
CA ARG A 81 -1.77 -12.91 -5.43
C ARG A 81 -3.08 -12.13 -5.67
N GLY A 82 -2.99 -11.04 -6.45
CA GLY A 82 -4.04 -10.65 -7.39
C GLY A 82 -5.32 -9.97 -6.87
N GLN A 83 -5.34 -9.36 -5.68
CA GLN A 83 -6.47 -8.49 -5.33
C GLN A 83 -6.08 -7.01 -5.39
N PHE A 84 -6.74 -6.32 -6.31
CA PHE A 84 -6.77 -4.88 -6.47
C PHE A 84 -7.12 -4.22 -5.12
N SER A 85 -6.23 -3.41 -4.53
CA SER A 85 -6.62 -2.57 -3.38
C SER A 85 -7.75 -1.64 -3.80
N SER A 86 -8.61 -1.20 -2.88
CA SER A 86 -9.73 -0.30 -3.22
C SER A 86 -9.24 0.96 -3.95
N ILE A 87 -8.16 1.57 -3.43
CA ILE A 87 -7.51 2.74 -4.05
C ILE A 87 -6.93 2.38 -5.43
N ALA A 88 -6.20 1.26 -5.54
CA ALA A 88 -5.68 0.85 -6.84
C ALA A 88 -6.80 0.58 -7.84
N LYS A 89 -7.94 0.07 -7.37
CA LYS A 89 -9.10 -0.29 -8.21
C LYS A 89 -9.72 0.96 -8.80
N ASP A 90 -9.88 2.00 -7.98
CA ASP A 90 -10.38 3.29 -8.42
C ASP A 90 -9.39 3.96 -9.38
N ILE A 91 -8.08 3.92 -9.08
CA ILE A 91 -7.04 4.43 -10.00
C ILE A 91 -7.13 3.69 -11.35
N PHE A 92 -7.19 2.36 -11.34
CA PHE A 92 -7.25 1.57 -12.56
C PHE A 92 -8.49 1.83 -13.40
N PHE A 93 -9.67 1.94 -12.77
CA PHE A 93 -10.89 2.29 -13.51
C PHE A 93 -10.88 3.74 -14.00
N SER A 94 -10.23 4.66 -13.28
CA SER A 94 -10.08 6.06 -13.72
C SER A 94 -9.12 6.22 -14.89
N GLU A 95 -8.06 5.40 -14.96
CA GLU A 95 -7.06 5.43 -16.03
C GLU A 95 -7.44 4.52 -17.21
N GLN A 96 -8.50 3.72 -17.08
CA GLN A 96 -8.88 2.79 -18.13
C GLN A 96 -9.29 3.55 -19.40
N PRO A 97 -8.67 3.28 -20.57
CA PRO A 97 -9.07 3.93 -21.81
C PRO A 97 -10.51 3.52 -22.13
N SER A 98 -11.30 4.41 -22.72
CA SER A 98 -12.69 4.07 -23.13
C SER A 98 -12.76 2.87 -24.10
N PHE A 99 -11.72 2.67 -24.92
CA PHE A 99 -11.66 1.59 -25.89
C PHE A 99 -10.24 1.15 -26.24
N TYR A 100 -10.15 -0.07 -26.80
CA TYR A 100 -8.92 -0.65 -27.36
C TYR A 100 -9.09 -0.89 -28.86
N LEU A 101 -8.21 -0.31 -29.67
CA LEU A 101 -8.16 -0.59 -31.11
C LEU A 101 -7.44 -1.93 -31.35
N LEU A 102 -8.18 -2.96 -31.77
CA LEU A 102 -7.65 -4.30 -31.97
C LEU A 102 -6.99 -4.46 -33.34
N GLY A 103 -7.53 -3.79 -34.35
CA GLY A 103 -7.01 -3.90 -35.70
C GLY A 103 -7.83 -3.14 -36.73
N LEU A 104 -7.29 -3.09 -37.94
CA LEU A 104 -7.90 -2.46 -39.10
C LEU A 104 -8.25 -3.53 -40.13
N GLY A 105 -9.40 -3.39 -40.77
CA GLY A 105 -9.91 -4.31 -41.78
C GLY A 105 -10.49 -3.59 -42.98
N VAL A 106 -10.90 -4.36 -43.98
CA VAL A 106 -11.71 -3.90 -45.11
C VAL A 106 -12.93 -4.79 -45.17
N SER A 107 -14.12 -4.21 -45.24
CA SER A 107 -15.36 -4.96 -45.37
C SER A 107 -15.40 -5.62 -46.75
N GLY A 108 -15.67 -6.93 -46.80
CA GLY A 108 -15.82 -7.65 -48.06
C GLY A 108 -17.06 -7.24 -48.86
N LEU A 109 -18.05 -6.63 -48.21
CA LEU A 109 -19.31 -6.23 -48.84
C LEU A 109 -19.24 -4.80 -49.38
N THR A 110 -18.82 -3.85 -48.54
CA THR A 110 -18.79 -2.43 -48.91
C THR A 110 -17.44 -1.98 -49.46
N PHE A 111 -16.40 -2.82 -49.35
CA PHE A 111 -15.00 -2.49 -49.65
C PHE A 111 -14.48 -1.24 -48.91
N LYS A 112 -15.18 -0.82 -47.85
CA LYS A 112 -14.78 0.30 -47.00
C LYS A 112 -13.86 -0.19 -45.88
N PRO A 113 -12.86 0.62 -45.50
CA PRO A 113 -12.02 0.31 -44.35
C PRO A 113 -12.82 0.47 -43.05
N PHE A 114 -12.62 -0.44 -42.12
CA PHE A 114 -13.20 -0.36 -40.78
C PHE A 114 -12.15 -0.62 -39.70
N ALA A 115 -12.37 -0.07 -38.52
CA ALA A 115 -11.62 -0.38 -37.32
C ALA A 115 -12.41 -1.37 -36.46
N ARG A 116 -11.75 -2.42 -36.00
CA ARG A 116 -12.29 -3.30 -34.96
C ARG A 116 -11.85 -2.76 -33.61
N VAL A 117 -12.83 -2.35 -32.82
CA VAL A 117 -12.62 -1.72 -31.52
C VAL A 117 -13.29 -2.54 -30.43
N ARG A 118 -12.62 -2.71 -29.29
CA ARG A 118 -13.19 -3.33 -28.10
C ARG A 118 -13.46 -2.25 -27.06
N LEU A 119 -14.68 -2.23 -26.51
CA LEU A 119 -15.00 -1.36 -25.37
C LEU A 119 -14.24 -1.84 -24.13
N ALA A 120 -13.70 -0.93 -23.33
CA ALA A 120 -12.89 -1.33 -22.18
C ALA A 120 -13.71 -1.90 -21.02
N SER A 121 -14.94 -1.43 -20.87
CA SER A 121 -15.90 -1.92 -19.86
C SER A 121 -16.54 -3.26 -20.21
N SER A 122 -16.39 -3.75 -21.46
CA SER A 122 -17.05 -4.98 -21.91
C SER A 122 -16.17 -5.85 -22.83
N TYR A 123 -16.71 -7.01 -23.22
CA TYR A 123 -16.12 -7.87 -24.25
C TYR A 123 -16.72 -7.62 -25.64
N LEU A 124 -17.53 -6.58 -25.80
CA LEU A 124 -18.15 -6.24 -27.07
C LEU A 124 -17.13 -5.67 -28.04
N HIS A 125 -17.24 -6.12 -29.29
CA HIS A 125 -16.48 -5.62 -30.41
C HIS A 125 -17.39 -4.78 -31.30
N LEU A 126 -17.01 -3.52 -31.49
CA LEU A 126 -17.64 -2.62 -32.45
C LEU A 126 -16.78 -2.55 -33.71
N PHE A 127 -17.48 -2.44 -34.84
CA PHE A 127 -16.86 -2.24 -36.15
C PHE A 127 -17.20 -0.83 -36.60
N VAL A 128 -16.21 0.06 -36.54
CA VAL A 128 -16.37 1.48 -36.87
C VAL A 128 -15.91 1.69 -38.31
N ASP A 129 -16.81 2.19 -39.16
CA ASP A 129 -16.45 2.56 -40.53
C ASP A 129 -15.52 3.77 -40.52
N LEU A 130 -14.36 3.63 -41.17
CA LEU A 130 -13.33 4.68 -41.26
C LEU A 130 -13.47 5.54 -42.52
N GLY A 131 -14.44 5.25 -43.37
CA GLY A 131 -14.69 5.97 -44.62
C GLY A 131 -13.40 6.19 -45.44
N ASP A 132 -13.04 7.47 -45.59
CA ASP A 132 -11.94 7.91 -46.44
C ASP A 132 -10.64 8.22 -45.68
N SER A 133 -10.59 8.03 -44.36
CA SER A 133 -9.44 8.40 -43.51
C SER A 133 -8.13 7.72 -43.93
N LEU A 134 -8.20 6.55 -44.57
CA LEU A 134 -7.04 5.79 -45.07
C LEU A 134 -6.67 6.08 -46.55
N LYS A 135 -7.35 6.99 -47.26
CA LYS A 135 -7.06 7.29 -48.68
C LYS A 135 -5.75 8.04 -48.91
N SER A 136 -5.37 8.91 -47.98
CA SER A 136 -4.15 9.72 -48.03
C SER A 136 -2.84 8.93 -47.89
N ILE A 137 -2.92 7.65 -47.52
CA ILE A 137 -1.78 6.80 -47.22
C ILE A 137 -1.41 5.96 -48.45
N SER A 138 -0.10 5.80 -48.69
CA SER A 138 0.36 4.94 -49.79
C SER A 138 -0.21 3.53 -49.70
N LYS A 139 -0.57 2.97 -50.86
CA LYS A 139 -1.20 1.64 -50.99
C LYS A 139 -0.47 0.54 -50.22
N ASN A 140 0.87 0.56 -50.23
CA ASN A 140 1.70 -0.42 -49.54
C ASN A 140 1.62 -0.25 -48.00
N LYS A 141 1.71 0.98 -47.50
CA LYS A 141 1.63 1.26 -46.06
C LYS A 141 0.25 0.92 -45.50
N ARG A 142 -0.82 1.23 -46.25
CA ARG A 142 -2.20 0.81 -45.93
C ARG A 142 -2.33 -0.71 -45.84
N ARG A 143 -1.81 -1.45 -46.84
CA ARG A 143 -1.85 -2.93 -46.85
C ARG A 143 -1.08 -3.53 -45.67
N LYS A 144 0.09 -2.97 -45.34
CA LYS A 144 0.90 -3.43 -44.21
C LYS A 144 0.24 -3.15 -42.85
N ALA A 145 -0.45 -2.02 -42.70
CA ALA A 145 -1.20 -1.70 -41.50
C ALA A 145 -2.38 -2.67 -41.31
N ILE A 146 -3.13 -2.94 -42.38
CA ILE A 146 -4.30 -3.84 -42.32
C ILE A 146 -3.90 -5.30 -42.09
N ARG A 147 -2.88 -5.82 -42.82
CA ARG A 147 -2.50 -7.24 -42.70
C ARG A 147 -1.66 -7.56 -41.48
N TYR A 148 -0.77 -6.65 -41.08
CA TYR A 148 0.27 -6.93 -40.09
C TYR A 148 0.19 -6.01 -38.87
N GLY A 149 -0.81 -5.13 -38.78
CA GLY A 149 -0.91 -4.18 -37.66
C GLY A 149 0.23 -3.16 -37.59
N LYS A 150 0.95 -2.91 -38.70
CA LYS A 150 2.05 -1.92 -38.69
C LYS A 150 1.54 -0.53 -38.35
N ALA A 151 2.32 0.20 -37.55
CA ALA A 151 2.01 1.56 -37.15
C ALA A 151 1.80 2.49 -38.37
N LEU A 152 0.77 3.32 -38.26
CA LEU A 152 0.44 4.37 -39.22
C LEU A 152 1.16 5.67 -38.81
N PRO A 153 1.27 6.69 -39.69
CA PRO A 153 1.71 8.01 -39.27
C PRO A 153 0.88 8.51 -38.08
N VAL A 154 1.52 9.22 -37.15
CA VAL A 154 0.89 9.70 -35.90
C VAL A 154 -0.39 10.48 -36.19
N GLU A 155 -0.35 11.40 -37.16
CA GLU A 155 -1.51 12.19 -37.61
C GLU A 155 -2.71 11.31 -37.98
N LYS A 156 -2.47 10.25 -38.75
CA LYS A 156 -3.53 9.33 -39.20
C LYS A 156 -4.04 8.43 -38.08
N GLN A 157 -3.18 8.08 -37.12
CA GLN A 157 -3.62 7.36 -35.92
C GLN A 157 -4.53 8.24 -35.06
N GLN A 158 -4.21 9.53 -34.93
CA GLN A 158 -5.05 10.48 -34.20
C GLN A 158 -6.41 10.66 -34.87
N GLU A 159 -6.47 10.82 -36.20
CA GLU A 159 -7.73 10.88 -36.94
C GLU A 159 -8.59 9.63 -36.73
N ILE A 160 -7.99 8.43 -36.85
CA ILE A 160 -8.70 7.16 -36.61
C ILE A 160 -9.21 7.10 -35.17
N ASN A 161 -8.38 7.48 -34.19
CA ASN A 161 -8.77 7.47 -32.79
C ASN A 161 -9.92 8.45 -32.51
N GLN A 162 -9.94 9.62 -33.15
CA GLN A 162 -11.03 10.59 -33.04
C GLN A 162 -12.35 10.02 -33.58
N VAL A 163 -12.32 9.43 -34.78
CA VAL A 163 -13.51 8.80 -35.37
C VAL A 163 -14.03 7.66 -34.49
N CYS A 164 -13.13 6.80 -34.01
CA CYS A 164 -13.48 5.72 -33.08
C CYS A 164 -14.06 6.25 -31.77
N LYS A 165 -13.48 7.32 -31.21
CA LYS A 165 -13.97 7.94 -29.98
C LYS A 165 -15.39 8.48 -30.15
N LEU A 166 -15.65 9.20 -31.24
CA LEU A 166 -16.98 9.74 -31.57
C LEU A 166 -18.03 8.63 -31.75
N ALA A 167 -17.67 7.56 -32.46
CA ALA A 167 -18.57 6.43 -32.67
C ALA A 167 -18.91 5.73 -31.34
N ILE A 168 -17.95 5.62 -30.43
CA ILE A 168 -18.13 4.98 -29.12
C ILE A 168 -18.92 5.86 -28.16
N THR A 169 -18.64 7.17 -28.10
CA THR A 169 -19.44 8.09 -27.28
C THR A 169 -20.90 8.05 -27.70
N HIS A 170 -21.17 8.11 -29.01
CA HIS A 170 -22.52 7.99 -29.55
C HIS A 170 -23.18 6.64 -29.24
N TYR A 171 -22.41 5.55 -29.17
CA TYR A 171 -22.93 4.23 -28.78
C TYR A 171 -23.22 4.11 -27.28
N LEU A 172 -22.48 4.81 -26.42
CA LEU A 172 -22.69 4.79 -24.97
C LEU A 172 -23.77 5.76 -24.50
N GLU A 173 -24.04 6.81 -25.27
CA GLU A 173 -25.08 7.82 -24.98
C GLU A 173 -26.48 7.44 -25.49
N ASN A 174 -26.58 6.52 -26.45
CA ASN A 174 -27.85 5.93 -26.93
C ASN A 174 -28.19 4.63 -26.21
#